data_AF-A0A528V2H2-F1
#
_entry.id   AF-A0A528V2H2-F1
#
_cell.length_a   1.000
_cell.length_b   1.000
_cell.length_c   1.000
_cell.angle_alpha   90.00
_cell.angle_beta   90.00
_cell.angle_gamma   90.00
#
_symmetry.space_group_name_H-M   'P 1'
#
loop_
_entity.id
_entity.type
_entity.pdbx_description
1 polymer ?
#
loop_
_entity_poly.entity_id
_entity_poly.type
_entity_poly.pdbx_seq_one_letter_code
_entity_poly.pdbx_strand_id
1 'polypeptide(L)'
;PAFAYIEAHPEIREVILTGGDPLSLPDKALAEIRARLETVAHVRLLRIHTRVPVALPSRVTSGLVRSLQGRLMVTVVTHFNHAREITPAAE
;
A
#
# COMPACT_ATOMS: atom_id res chain seq x y z
N PRO A 1 13.14 3.72 13.35
CA PRO A 1 13.24 5.17 13.05
C PRO A 1 11.92 5.76 12.52
N ALA A 2 11.37 5.24 11.40
CA ALA A 2 10.14 5.79 10.79
C ALA A 2 8.89 5.65 11.69
N PHE A 3 8.63 4.46 12.26
CA PHE A 3 7.47 4.28 13.15
C PHE A 3 7.51 5.19 14.37
N ALA A 4 8.66 5.32 15.03
CA ALA A 4 8.83 6.21 16.18
C ALA A 4 8.54 7.67 15.81
N TYR A 5 8.92 8.11 14.60
CA TYR A 5 8.58 9.42 14.10
C TYR A 5 7.06 9.57 13.94
N ILE A 6 6.40 8.62 13.28
CA ILE A 6 4.94 8.65 13.07
C ILE A 6 4.19 8.67 14.41
N GLU A 7 4.64 7.89 15.39
CA GLU A 7 4.06 7.83 16.74
C GLU A 7 4.20 9.15 17.49
N ALA A 8 5.33 9.85 17.34
CA ALA A 8 5.62 11.12 18.01
C ALA A 8 4.92 12.35 17.41
N HIS A 9 4.34 12.23 16.20
CA HIS A 9 3.76 13.34 15.44
C HIS A 9 2.26 13.13 15.21
N PRO A 10 1.39 13.56 16.16
CA PRO A 10 -0.06 13.32 16.13
C PRO A 10 -0.80 14.00 14.96
N GLU A 11 -0.18 14.96 14.30
CA GLU A 11 -0.68 15.63 13.10
C GLU A 11 -0.68 14.73 11.85
N ILE A 12 0.12 13.66 11.84
CA ILE A 12 0.21 12.75 10.69
C ILE A 12 -1.07 11.90 10.58
N ARG A 13 -1.85 12.12 9.53
CA ARG A 13 -3.08 11.34 9.26
C ARG A 13 -2.90 10.26 8.21
N GLU A 14 -1.90 10.41 7.35
CA GLU A 14 -1.65 9.57 6.19
C GLU A 14 -0.20 9.12 6.17
N VAL A 15 0.01 7.84 5.87
CA VAL A 15 1.33 7.27 5.60
C VAL A 15 1.35 6.77 4.17
N ILE A 16 2.36 7.18 3.42
CA ILE A 16 2.58 6.74 2.03
C ILE A 16 3.65 5.66 2.03
N LEU A 17 3.28 4.44 1.64
CA LEU A 17 4.22 3.37 1.35
C LEU A 17 4.66 3.49 -0.12
N THR A 18 5.96 3.74 -0.29
CA THR A 18 6.62 4.01 -1.58
C THR A 18 8.07 3.50 -1.54
N GLY A 19 8.88 3.79 -2.56
CA GLY A 19 10.29 3.38 -2.67
C GLY A 19 10.56 2.69 -4.00
N GLY A 20 11.02 1.44 -3.97
CA GLY A 20 11.07 0.58 -5.15
C GLY A 20 9.66 0.27 -5.66
N ASP A 21 9.10 -0.88 -5.31
CA ASP A 21 7.67 -1.13 -5.46
C ASP A 21 7.11 -1.80 -4.20
N PRO A 22 6.21 -1.16 -3.44
CA PRO A 22 5.63 -1.72 -2.24
C PRO A 22 4.98 -3.09 -2.43
N LEU A 23 4.31 -3.32 -3.57
CA LEU A 23 3.60 -4.57 -3.82
C LEU A 23 4.54 -5.71 -4.25
N SER A 24 5.85 -5.45 -4.42
CA SER A 24 6.85 -6.50 -4.52
C SER A 24 7.11 -7.21 -3.18
N LEU A 25 6.67 -6.61 -2.07
CA LEU A 25 6.77 -7.24 -0.75
C LEU A 25 5.82 -8.44 -0.64
N PRO A 26 6.18 -9.49 0.12
CA PRO A 26 5.26 -10.58 0.45
C PRO A 26 4.03 -10.07 1.20
N ASP A 27 2.89 -10.73 1.02
CA ASP A 27 1.62 -10.39 1.70
C ASP A 27 1.77 -10.28 3.23
N LYS A 28 2.58 -11.16 3.83
CA LYS A 28 2.87 -11.12 5.27
C LYS A 28 3.52 -9.81 5.71
N ALA A 29 4.50 -9.31 4.96
CA ALA A 29 5.20 -8.07 5.29
C ALA A 29 4.26 -6.86 5.17
N LEU A 30 3.40 -6.83 4.14
CA LEU A 30 2.38 -5.79 4.00
C LEU A 30 1.38 -5.81 5.15
N ALA A 31 0.93 -6.99 5.57
CA ALA A 31 0.04 -7.16 6.72
C ALA A 31 0.67 -6.68 8.03
N GLU A 32 1.96 -6.97 8.24
CA GLU A 32 2.73 -6.51 9.41
C GLU A 32 2.87 -4.99 9.43
N ILE A 33 3.20 -4.37 8.29
CA ILE A 33 3.27 -2.90 8.15
C ILE A 33 1.91 -2.27 8.46
N ARG A 34 0.84 -2.75 7.81
CA ARG A 34 -0.53 -2.26 8.05
C ARG A 34 -0.90 -2.40 9.52
N ALA A 35 -0.73 -3.58 10.11
CA ALA A 35 -1.07 -3.84 11.52
C ALA A 35 -0.28 -2.92 12.46
N ARG A 36 1.01 -2.66 12.19
CA ARG A 36 1.80 -1.74 13.00
C ARG A 36 1.29 -0.30 12.87
N LEU A 37 0.96 0.16 11.67
CA LEU A 37 0.36 1.48 11.46
C LEU A 37 -1.00 1.62 12.13
N GLU A 38 -1.78 0.54 12.19
CA GLU A 38 -3.08 0.54 12.88
C GLU A 38 -2.99 0.81 14.38
N THR A 39 -1.88 0.44 15.02
CA THR A 39 -1.61 0.75 16.44
C THR A 39 -1.47 2.25 16.70
N VAL A 40 -1.21 3.06 15.66
CA VAL A 40 -1.07 4.51 15.78
C VAL A 40 -2.43 5.19 15.57
N ALA A 41 -3.09 5.56 16.67
CA ALA A 41 -4.50 5.98 16.67
C ALA A 41 -4.83 7.16 15.74
N HIS A 42 -3.91 8.12 15.57
CA HIS A 42 -4.12 9.31 14.72
C HIS A 42 -3.98 9.05 13.22
N VAL A 43 -3.31 7.95 12.82
CA VAL A 43 -3.19 7.53 11.42
C VAL A 43 -4.51 6.91 10.95
N ARG A 44 -5.00 7.38 9.80
CA ARG A 44 -6.27 6.95 9.20
C ARG A 44 -6.10 6.37 7.80
N LEU A 45 -5.06 6.82 7.08
CA LEU A 45 -4.80 6.44 5.70
C LEU A 45 -3.47 5.73 5.51
N LEU A 46 -3.51 4.66 4.71
CA LEU A 46 -2.33 4.05 4.12
C LEU A 46 -2.45 4.15 2.60
N ARG A 47 -1.61 4.99 1.98
CA ARG A 47 -1.53 5.12 0.53
C ARG A 47 -0.36 4.31 -0.01
N ILE A 48 -0.60 3.48 -1.01
CA ILE A 48 0.41 2.62 -1.62
C ILE A 48 0.66 3.13 -3.04
N HIS A 49 1.89 3.53 -3.34
CA HIS A 49 2.30 3.92 -4.69
C HIS A 49 3.03 2.76 -5.34
N THR A 50 2.50 2.22 -6.44
CA THR A 50 2.99 0.97 -7.03
C THR A 50 2.78 0.95 -8.55
N ARG A 51 3.66 0.27 -9.28
CA ARG A 51 3.49 -0.03 -10.70
C ARG A 51 3.04 -1.45 -10.95
N VAL A 52 2.86 -2.27 -9.91
CA VAL A 52 2.50 -3.68 -10.02
C VAL A 52 1.23 -3.94 -10.85
N PRO A 53 0.13 -3.17 -10.75
CA PRO A 53 -1.03 -3.39 -11.61
C PRO A 53 -0.70 -3.32 -13.11
N VAL A 54 0.35 -2.58 -13.49
CA VAL A 54 0.86 -2.51 -14.86
C VAL A 54 1.87 -3.61 -15.16
N ALA A 55 2.86 -3.79 -14.28
CA ALA A 55 4.03 -4.62 -14.55
C ALA A 55 3.82 -6.11 -14.24
N LEU A 56 2.98 -6.43 -13.26
CA LEU A 56 2.66 -7.78 -12.82
C LEU A 56 1.21 -7.84 -12.28
N PRO A 57 0.18 -7.73 -13.14
CA PRO A 57 -1.21 -7.63 -12.68
C PRO A 57 -1.68 -8.83 -11.85
N SER A 58 -1.13 -10.02 -12.14
CA SER A 58 -1.42 -11.26 -11.39
C SER A 58 -1.01 -11.23 -9.91
N ARG A 59 -0.22 -10.25 -9.48
CA ARG A 59 0.13 -10.00 -8.07
C ARG A 59 -1.08 -9.52 -7.26
N VAL A 60 -2.10 -8.97 -7.90
CA VAL A 60 -3.37 -8.54 -7.28
C VAL A 60 -4.25 -9.75 -7.00
N THR A 61 -3.90 -10.48 -5.95
CA THR A 61 -4.62 -11.68 -5.52
C THR A 61 -5.56 -11.38 -4.36
N SER A 62 -6.51 -12.28 -4.07
CA SER A 62 -7.32 -12.18 -2.84
C SER A 62 -6.46 -12.20 -1.57
N GLY A 63 -5.28 -12.83 -1.61
CA GLY A 63 -4.33 -12.83 -0.50
C GLY A 63 -3.77 -11.44 -0.22
N LEU A 64 -3.40 -10.72 -1.28
CA LEU A 64 -2.98 -9.32 -1.19
C LEU A 64 -4.09 -8.43 -0.66
N VAL A 65 -5.30 -8.56 -1.20
CA VAL A 65 -6.43 -7.73 -0.74
C VAL A 65 -6.66 -7.94 0.75
N ARG A 66 -6.66 -9.19 1.24
CA ARG A 66 -6.79 -9.49 2.68
C ARG A 66 -5.62 -8.96 3.51
N SER A 67 -4.40 -8.95 2.98
CA SER A 67 -3.23 -8.42 3.70
C SER A 67 -3.23 -6.89 3.83
N LEU A 68 -4.08 -6.20 3.08
CA LEU A 68 -4.26 -4.75 3.15
C LEU A 68 -5.56 -4.33 3.86
N GLN A 69 -6.55 -5.22 3.97
CA GLN A 69 -7.79 -4.94 4.69
C GLN A 69 -7.58 -4.75 6.19
N GLY A 70 -8.28 -3.78 6.79
CA GLY A 70 -8.16 -3.45 8.21
C GLY A 70 -8.95 -2.19 8.56
N ARG A 71 -8.57 -1.49 9.63
CA ARG A 71 -9.20 -0.22 10.04
C ARG A 71 -8.74 0.96 9.18
N LEU A 72 -7.53 0.90 8.62
CA LEU A 72 -7.01 1.99 7.78
C LEU A 72 -7.76 1.99 6.45
N MET A 73 -8.13 3.18 5.97
CA MET A 73 -8.53 3.32 4.59
C MET A 73 -7.29 3.18 3.72
N VAL A 74 -7.23 2.10 2.94
CA VAL A 74 -6.12 1.84 2.01
C VAL A 74 -6.46 2.39 0.65
N THR A 75 -5.57 3.20 0.08
CA THR A 75 -5.67 3.71 -1.29
C THR A 75 -4.46 3.26 -2.09
N VAL A 76 -4.68 2.74 -3.30
CA VAL A 76 -3.60 2.35 -4.21
C VAL A 76 -3.53 3.36 -5.34
N VAL A 77 -2.35 3.95 -5.54
CA VAL A 77 -2.03 4.83 -6.65
C VAL A 77 -1.14 4.06 -7.60
N THR A 78 -1.61 3.87 -8.83
CA THR A 78 -0.91 3.16 -9.90
C THR A 78 -0.44 4.11 -11.00
N HIS A 79 0.64 3.76 -11.70
CA HIS A 79 1.24 4.60 -12.73
C HIS A 79 1.19 3.90 -14.09
N PHE A 80 0.13 4.18 -14.86
CA PHE A 80 0.07 3.89 -16.29
C PHE A 80 0.61 5.10 -17.06
N ASN A 81 1.68 4.92 -17.81
CA ASN A 81 2.37 5.97 -18.56
C ASN A 81 1.97 6.00 -20.04
N HIS A 82 1.33 4.93 -20.54
CA HIS A 82 0.92 4.83 -21.93
C HIS A 82 -0.38 4.03 -22.06
N ALA A 83 -1.26 4.37 -23.01
CA ALA A 83 -2.55 3.68 -23.18
C ALA A 83 -2.41 2.16 -23.43
N ARG A 84 -1.33 1.73 -24.09
CA ARG A 84 -1.00 0.30 -24.31
C ARG A 84 -0.70 -0.48 -23.03
N GLU A 85 -0.40 0.21 -21.92
CA GLU A 85 -0.22 -0.45 -20.63
C GLU A 85 -1.57 -0.88 -20.03
N ILE A 86 -2.69 -0.27 -20.47
CA ILE A 86 -4.04 -0.70 -20.12
C ILE A 86 -4.38 -1.93 -20.96
N THR A 87 -4.37 -3.09 -20.31
CA THR A 87 -4.63 -4.39 -20.93
C THR A 87 -5.75 -5.09 -20.16
N PRO A 88 -6.42 -6.11 -20.73
CA PRO A 88 -7.46 -6.85 -20.01
C PRO A 88 -7.00 -7.49 -18.69
N ALA A 89 -5.69 -7.73 -18.53
CA ALA A 89 -5.14 -8.24 -17.28
C ALA A 89 -4.90 -7.14 -16.23
N ALA A 90 -4.80 -5.88 -16.65
CA ALA A 90 -4.40 -4.73 -15.85
C ALA A 90 -5.53 -3.70 -15.62
N GLU A 91 -6.72 -3.92 -16.18
CA GLU A 91 -7.91 -3.07 -15.99
C GLU A 91 -8.78 -3.49 -14.79
#